data_AF-A0A7C3EKV5-F1
#
_entry.id   AF-A0A7C3EKV5-F1
#
_cell.length_a   1.000
_cell.length_b   1.000
_cell.length_c   1.000
_cell.angle_alpha   90.00
_cell.angle_beta   90.00
_cell.angle_gamma   90.00
#
_symmetry.space_group_name_H-M   'P 1'
#
loop_
_entity.id
_entity.type
_entity.pdbx_description
1 polymer ?
#
loop_
_entity_poly.entity_id
_entity_poly.type
_entity_poly.pdbx_seq_one_letter_code
_entity_poly.pdbx_strand_id
1 'polypeptide(L)'
;MLLKRVVQLDDNGVEDVIEAIYDSSNLLKTTYLPKQQILYIYFKKGVVYSYYNVDKAVYTEFETAESQGTYHNKNFKNNNKYPYSKEFKMLNFEIQNINEEIEEALKNKLSQSNNG
;
A
#
# COMPACT_ATOMS: atom_id res chain seq x y z
N MET A 1 -8.50 -4.11 -2.81
CA MET A 1 -9.08 -2.87 -3.35
C MET A 1 -8.55 -1.65 -2.61
N LEU A 2 -8.25 -0.54 -3.30
CA LEU A 2 -7.85 0.74 -2.70
C LEU A 2 -8.99 1.39 -1.91
N LEU A 3 -8.70 1.85 -0.69
CA LEU A 3 -9.65 2.56 0.19
C LEU A 3 -9.30 4.04 0.36
N LYS A 4 -8.01 4.34 0.56
CA LYS A 4 -7.52 5.70 0.77
C LYS A 4 -6.16 5.85 0.11
N ARG A 5 -5.92 7.03 -0.45
CA ARG A 5 -4.64 7.44 -1.04
C ARG A 5 -4.28 8.84 -0.54
N VAL A 6 -3.07 9.01 -0.04
CA VAL A 6 -2.51 10.28 0.41
C VAL A 6 -1.21 10.52 -0.35
N VAL A 7 -1.07 11.72 -0.91
CA VAL A 7 0.14 12.14 -1.64
C VAL A 7 0.76 13.30 -0.92
N GLN A 8 2.05 13.18 -0.62
CA GLN A 8 2.88 14.27 -0.15
C GLN A 8 3.73 14.75 -1.32
N LEU A 9 3.75 16.05 -1.54
CA LEU A 9 4.54 16.69 -2.60
C LEU A 9 5.83 17.27 -2.00
N ASP A 10 6.88 17.31 -2.80
CA ASP A 10 8.10 18.04 -2.46
C ASP A 10 7.94 19.55 -2.70
N ASP A 11 9.02 20.30 -2.42
CA ASP A 11 9.07 21.76 -2.60
C ASP A 11 8.82 22.21 -4.06
N ASN A 12 8.95 21.31 -5.03
CA ASN A 12 8.70 21.57 -6.45
C ASN A 12 7.30 21.12 -6.91
N GLY A 13 6.46 20.64 -5.99
CA GLY A 13 5.12 20.13 -6.30
C GLY A 13 5.11 18.74 -6.94
N VAL A 14 6.21 17.99 -6.87
CA VAL A 14 6.33 16.63 -7.41
C VAL A 14 6.00 15.60 -6.32
N GLU A 15 5.32 14.51 -6.68
CA GLU A 15 5.01 13.43 -5.73
C GLU A 15 6.29 12.86 -5.08
N ASP A 16 6.39 13.00 -3.76
CA ASP A 16 7.54 12.56 -2.97
C ASP A 16 7.24 11.27 -2.20
N VAL A 17 6.06 11.20 -1.59
CA VAL A 17 5.57 10.03 -0.86
C VAL A 17 4.12 9.77 -1.22
N ILE A 18 3.79 8.51 -1.49
CA ILE A 18 2.42 8.07 -1.73
C ILE A 18 2.09 6.98 -0.73
N GLU A 19 1.11 7.25 0.13
CA GLU A 19 0.58 6.26 1.06
C GLU A 19 -0.79 5.80 0.58
N ALA A 20 -1.01 4.49 0.62
CA ALA A 20 -2.27 3.89 0.19
C ALA A 20 -2.71 2.80 1.18
N ILE A 21 -3.99 2.80 1.53
CA ILE A 21 -4.62 1.82 2.42
C ILE A 21 -5.57 0.95 1.60
N TYR A 22 -5.60 -0.34 1.90
CA TYR A 22 -6.31 -1.33 1.10
C TYR A 22 -7.28 -2.15 1.92
N ASP A 23 -8.44 -2.42 1.32
CA ASP A 23 -9.25 -3.56 1.68
C ASP A 23 -8.59 -4.81 1.09
N SER A 24 -7.86 -5.52 1.93
CA SER A 24 -7.12 -6.72 1.58
C SER A 24 -7.13 -7.71 2.73
N SER A 25 -7.16 -9.00 2.41
CA SER A 25 -7.02 -10.07 3.40
C SER A 25 -5.59 -10.22 3.93
N ASN A 26 -4.59 -9.64 3.25
CA ASN A 26 -3.18 -9.87 3.58
C ASN A 26 -2.34 -8.60 3.76
N LEU A 27 -2.76 -7.47 3.16
CA LEU A 27 -2.06 -6.19 3.26
C LEU A 27 -2.87 -5.20 4.10
N LEU A 28 -2.16 -4.24 4.70
CA LEU A 28 -2.73 -3.10 5.41
C LEU A 28 -2.61 -1.85 4.56
N LYS A 29 -1.36 -1.47 4.27
CA LYS A 29 -1.02 -0.25 3.52
C LYS A 29 0.25 -0.43 2.69
N THR A 30 0.53 0.56 1.85
CA THR A 30 1.84 0.76 1.23
C THR A 30 2.32 2.20 1.39
N THR A 31 3.64 2.36 1.32
CA THR A 31 4.31 3.66 1.16
C THR A 31 5.21 3.53 -0.06
N TYR A 32 5.03 4.39 -1.05
CA TYR A 32 5.83 4.41 -2.27
C TYR A 32 6.60 5.72 -2.38
N LEU A 33 7.88 5.61 -2.70
CA LEU A 33 8.82 6.71 -2.87
C LEU A 33 9.19 6.82 -4.37
N PRO A 34 8.48 7.64 -5.18
CA PRO A 34 8.61 7.62 -6.63
C PRO A 34 10.02 7.93 -7.13
N LYS A 35 10.70 8.89 -6.51
CA LYS A 35 12.07 9.28 -6.87
C LYS A 35 13.10 8.17 -6.63
N GLN A 36 12.83 7.34 -5.63
CA GLN A 36 13.73 6.26 -5.19
C GLN A 36 13.32 4.92 -5.82
N GLN A 37 12.12 4.82 -6.41
CA GLN A 37 11.54 3.58 -6.92
C GLN A 37 11.47 2.49 -5.86
N ILE A 38 11.11 2.88 -4.63
CA ILE A 38 10.99 1.98 -3.49
C ILE A 38 9.53 1.89 -3.07
N LEU A 39 9.03 0.65 -3.01
CA LEU A 39 7.71 0.31 -2.50
C LEU A 39 7.83 -0.43 -1.17
N TYR A 40 7.29 0.15 -0.11
CA TYR A 40 7.11 -0.51 1.18
C TYR A 40 5.72 -1.14 1.24
N ILE A 41 5.66 -2.43 1.60
CA ILE A 41 4.42 -3.17 1.79
C ILE A 41 4.28 -3.59 3.25
N TYR A 42 3.20 -3.14 3.87
CA TYR A 42 2.86 -3.41 5.27
C TYR A 42 1.83 -4.54 5.31
N PHE A 43 2.25 -5.73 5.74
CA PHE A 43 1.36 -6.90 5.80
C PHE A 43 0.57 -6.93 7.10
N LYS A 44 -0.62 -7.55 7.08
CA LYS A 44 -1.49 -7.74 8.27
C LYS A 44 -0.81 -8.46 9.44
N LYS A 45 0.21 -9.28 9.15
CA LYS A 45 1.04 -9.96 10.17
C LYS A 45 2.06 -9.02 10.85
N GLY A 46 2.08 -7.75 10.49
CA GLY A 46 2.97 -6.73 11.06
C GLY A 46 4.33 -6.59 10.36
N VAL A 47 4.72 -7.54 9.50
CA VAL A 47 6.02 -7.46 8.83
C VAL A 47 5.96 -6.48 7.67
N VAL A 48 6.99 -5.66 7.52
CA VAL A 48 7.17 -4.72 6.43
C VAL A 48 8.29 -5.21 5.51
N TYR A 49 8.04 -5.16 4.21
CA TYR A 49 9.06 -5.42 3.18
C TYR A 49 9.21 -4.20 2.28
N SER A 50 10.44 -3.89 1.91
CA SER A 50 10.74 -2.96 0.82
C SER A 50 10.96 -3.74 -0.47
N TYR A 51 10.55 -3.15 -1.59
CA TYR A 51 10.80 -3.62 -2.94
C TYR A 51 11.45 -2.50 -3.73
N TYR A 52 12.57 -2.79 -4.38
CA TYR A 52 13.36 -1.84 -5.16
C TYR A 52 13.07 -1.97 -6.66
N ASN A 53 13.47 -0.96 -7.43
CA ASN A 53 13.26 -0.88 -8.90
C ASN A 53 11.78 -0.95 -9.29
N VAL A 54 10.90 -0.49 -8.40
CA VAL A 54 9.47 -0.39 -8.68
C VAL A 54 9.23 0.95 -9.33
N ASP A 55 9.10 0.98 -10.65
CA ASP A 55 8.76 2.21 -11.35
C ASP A 55 7.32 2.65 -11.07
N LYS A 56 7.01 3.90 -11.43
CA LYS A 56 5.71 4.50 -11.18
C LYS A 56 4.56 3.75 -11.87
N ALA A 57 4.78 3.20 -13.06
CA ALA A 57 3.74 2.47 -13.79
C ALA A 57 3.39 1.16 -13.07
N VAL A 58 4.40 0.40 -12.65
CA VAL A 58 4.23 -0.84 -11.87
C VAL A 58 3.56 -0.55 -10.52
N TYR A 59 3.91 0.55 -9.85
CA TYR A 59 3.22 0.97 -8.63
C TYR A 59 1.75 1.31 -8.90
N THR A 60 1.44 2.06 -9.95
CA THR A 60 0.06 2.42 -10.30
C THR A 60 -0.79 1.18 -10.62
N GLU A 61 -0.22 0.20 -11.32
CA GLU A 61 -0.87 -1.10 -11.56
C GLU A 61 -1.15 -1.86 -10.24
N PHE A 62 -0.18 -1.88 -9.32
CA PHE A 62 -0.35 -2.49 -7.99
C PHE A 62 -1.43 -1.77 -7.18
N GLU A 63 -1.39 -0.43 -7.15
CA GLU A 63 -2.29 0.43 -6.39
C GLU A 63 -3.74 0.25 -6.84
N THR A 64 -3.97 0.14 -8.15
CA THR A 64 -5.30 0.03 -8.76
C THR A 64 -5.79 -1.41 -8.92
N ALA A 65 -4.98 -2.41 -8.57
CA ALA A 65 -5.37 -3.82 -8.66
C ALA A 65 -6.62 -4.14 -7.81
N GLU A 66 -7.47 -5.03 -8.30
CA GLU A 66 -8.63 -5.52 -7.54
C GLU A 66 -8.20 -6.21 -6.23
N SER A 67 -7.12 -6.98 -6.31
CA SER A 67 -6.48 -7.66 -5.19
C SER A 67 -4.97 -7.42 -5.17
N GLN A 68 -4.52 -6.59 -4.23
CA GLN A 68 -3.10 -6.31 -4.02
C GLN A 68 -2.33 -7.58 -3.64
N GLY A 69 -2.96 -8.51 -2.91
CA GLY A 69 -2.34 -9.79 -2.57
C GLY A 69 -2.13 -10.68 -3.79
N THR A 70 -3.09 -10.72 -4.71
CA THR A 70 -2.95 -11.48 -5.97
C THR A 70 -1.90 -10.84 -6.87
N TYR A 71 -1.93 -9.52 -7.02
CA TYR A 71 -0.91 -8.80 -7.79
C TYR A 71 0.49 -9.02 -7.21
N HIS A 72 0.64 -8.89 -5.89
CA HIS A 72 1.92 -9.12 -5.21
C HIS A 72 2.48 -10.51 -5.46
N ASN A 73 1.66 -11.55 -5.28
CA ASN A 73 2.08 -12.93 -5.53
C ASN A 73 2.46 -13.18 -6.99
N LYS A 74 1.80 -12.52 -7.95
CA LYS A 74 2.05 -12.71 -9.38
C LYS A 74 3.28 -11.93 -9.89
N ASN A 75 3.44 -10.69 -9.45
CA ASN A 75 4.37 -9.74 -10.06
C ASN A 75 5.63 -9.48 -9.22
N PHE A 76 5.55 -9.56 -7.89
CA PHE A 76 6.67 -9.25 -6.99
C PHE A 76 7.30 -10.50 -6.38
N LYS A 77 6.48 -11.46 -5.93
CA LYS A 77 6.97 -12.65 -5.25
C LYS A 77 7.85 -13.49 -6.18
N ASN A 78 9.06 -13.80 -5.75
CA ASN A 78 10.07 -14.55 -6.51
C ASN A 78 10.45 -13.91 -7.86
N ASN A 79 10.20 -12.61 -8.04
CA ASN A 79 10.60 -11.89 -9.24
C ASN A 79 11.89 -11.12 -8.99
N ASN A 80 13.00 -11.58 -9.58
CA ASN A 80 14.32 -10.98 -9.43
C ASN A 80 14.42 -9.54 -9.99
N LYS A 81 13.45 -9.10 -10.82
CA LYS A 81 13.36 -7.70 -11.26
C LYS A 81 13.16 -6.73 -10.10
N TYR A 82 12.53 -7.20 -9.02
CA TYR A 82 12.22 -6.40 -7.84
C TYR A 82 12.89 -7.01 -6.61
N PRO A 83 14.19 -6.72 -6.40
CA PRO A 83 14.87 -7.10 -5.16
C PRO A 83 14.07 -6.61 -3.95
N TYR A 84 14.06 -7.38 -2.88
CA TYR A 84 13.31 -7.03 -1.68
C TYR A 84 14.12 -7.26 -0.41
N SER A 85 13.84 -6.46 0.60
CA SER A 85 14.40 -6.60 1.94
C SER A 85 13.28 -6.66 2.97
N LYS A 86 13.51 -7.45 4.03
CA LYS A 86 12.65 -7.42 5.22
C LYS A 86 13.12 -6.26 6.09
N GLU A 87 12.26 -5.29 6.31
CA GLU A 87 12.63 -4.06 7.01
C GLU A 87 12.46 -4.21 8.52
N PHE A 88 11.24 -4.09 9.00
CA PHE A 88 10.92 -4.17 10.42
C PHE A 88 9.59 -4.87 10.65
N LYS A 89 9.26 -5.08 11.92
CA LYS A 89 7.95 -5.54 12.36
C LYS A 89 7.28 -4.40 13.11
N MET A 90 6.10 -4.01 12.64
CA MET A 90 5.25 -3.04 13.31
C MET A 90 4.86 -3.52 14.71
N LEU A 91 4.69 -2.56 15.61
CA LEU A 91 4.12 -2.76 16.93
C LEU A 91 2.62 -3.03 16.81
N ASN A 92 2.07 -3.75 17.79
CA ASN A 92 0.67 -4.16 17.74
C ASN A 92 -0.30 -2.97 17.68
N PHE A 93 0.00 -1.88 18.38
CA PHE A 93 -0.86 -0.69 18.36
C PHE A 93 -0.85 -0.01 16.97
N GLU A 94 0.27 -0.03 16.25
CA GLU A 94 0.34 0.52 14.88
C GLU A 94 -0.55 -0.29 13.94
N ILE A 95 -0.52 -1.62 14.09
CA ILE A 95 -1.40 -2.54 13.34
C ILE A 95 -2.86 -2.27 13.68
N GLN A 96 -3.19 -2.08 14.96
CA GLN A 96 -4.56 -1.77 15.39
C GLN A 96 -5.06 -0.46 14.79
N ASN A 97 -4.27 0.62 14.90
CA ASN A 97 -4.64 1.92 14.35
C ASN A 97 -4.92 1.87 12.85
N ILE A 98 -4.10 1.14 12.07
CA ILE A 98 -4.33 1.01 10.63
C ILE A 98 -5.60 0.18 10.34
N ASN A 99 -5.89 -0.86 11.12
CA ASN A 99 -7.13 -1.62 10.95
C ASN A 99 -8.37 -0.76 11.29
N GLU A 100 -8.31 0.06 12.33
CA GLU A 100 -9.38 1.00 12.67
C GLU A 100 -9.64 1.98 11.51
N GLU A 101 -8.57 2.51 10.89
CA GLU A 101 -8.69 3.37 9.71
C GLU A 101 -9.29 2.65 8.50
N ILE A 102 -8.94 1.37 8.27
CA ILE A 102 -9.54 0.53 7.23
C ILE A 102 -11.05 0.35 7.49
N GLU A 103 -11.43 0.02 8.72
CA GLU A 103 -12.83 -0.19 9.10
C GLU A 103 -13.65 1.09 8.93
N GLU A 104 -13.10 2.24 9.30
CA GLU A 104 -13.74 3.54 9.09
C GLU A 104 -13.94 3.84 7.60
N ALA A 105 -12.89 3.64 6.78
CA ALA A 105 -12.97 3.86 5.34
C ALA A 105 -14.02 2.96 4.67
N LEU A 106 -14.14 1.70 5.11
CA LEU A 106 -15.17 0.78 4.63
C LEU A 106 -16.58 1.23 5.01
N LYS A 107 -16.80 1.66 6.26
CA LYS A 107 -18.09 2.18 6.73
C LYS A 107 -18.53 3.40 5.91
N ASN A 108 -17.60 4.33 5.65
CA ASN A 108 -17.87 5.52 4.85
C ASN A 108 -18.23 5.20 3.40
N LYS A 109 -17.63 4.16 2.81
CA LYS A 109 -17.95 3.72 1.45
C LYS A 109 -19.35 3.09 1.36
N LEU A 110 -19.75 2.33 2.37
CA LEU A 110 -21.08 1.72 2.45
C LEU A 110 -22.19 2.76 2.65
N SER A 111 -21.96 3.78 3.48
CA SER A 111 -22.95 4.84 3.71
C SER A 111 -23.17 5.73 2.48
N GLN A 112 -22.13 5.95 1.67
CA GLN A 112 -22.26 6.66 0.39
C GLN A 112 -23.01 5.84 -0.68
N SER A 113 -22.86 4.51 -0.67
CA SER A 113 -23.54 3.62 -1.63
C SER A 113 -25.04 3.44 -1.35
N ASN A 114 -25.50 3.70 -0.13
CA ASN A 114 -26.92 3.52 0.25
C ASN A 114 -27.77 4.79 0.05
N ASN A 115 -27.16 5.91 -0.39
CA ASN A 115 -27.81 7.21 -0.58
C ASN A 115 -27.94 7.61 -2.07
N GLY A 116 -27.79 6.68 -3.01
CA GLY A 116 -27.94 6.90 -4.46
C GLY A 116 -28.78 5.81 -5.11
#